data_AF-A0A815BKH2-F1
#
_entry.id   AF-A0A815BKH2-F1
#
_cell.length_a   1.000
_cell.length_b   1.000
_cell.length_c   1.000
_cell.angle_alpha   90.00
_cell.angle_beta   90.00
_cell.angle_gamma   90.00
#
_symmetry.space_group_name_H-M   'P 1'
#
loop_
_entity.id
_entity.type
_entity.pdbx_description
1 polymer ?
#
loop_
_entity_poly.entity_id
_entity_poly.type
_entity_poly.pdbx_seq_one_letter_code
_entity_poly.pdbx_strand_id
1 'polypeptide(L)'
;MDEDKTINLHGFGIKSIEWNTFINYNKSIRTIILSSNYLSYIPNKIFSNFNKTLINLNLQDNELNCLNNNNFLRYLKNLRLLDISKNKINKIISENFYGLKRLDTLILRENKINSLSNNLFIYCQKLRTLDLSDNNISYIDINTFYLLNNLKILLLNNNPLGEYILTNKLFKSLKHLEYIDLENSQIKNLLPFLFISNNNLKSIKLRRNFFTINQYNLYLNSNMILKQTFCGTKSLIEIDLVNTNLKTLDICTYHQIPTLRRLYLMNNPLDCTCDLFYLKYGDIYRLLINHLNNSDQINQNMDIYLNHWISRPELRRHLENAFIRGDIQRLPIELSLFARCQTPKQYNGYEIDNITGIYNQCIYRWIDIEQQCKNYCLFNHHIENYFITNNSILLQYKLFIILLNNFCLFLIRFLFFFVIR
;
A
#
# COMPACT_ATOMS: atom_id res chain seq x y z
N MET A 1 16.82 -25.16 13.37
CA MET A 1 16.73 -24.33 14.59
C MET A 1 17.68 -24.94 15.60
N ASP A 2 18.36 -24.15 16.42
CA ASP A 2 19.13 -24.69 17.57
C ASP A 2 18.08 -25.19 18.58
N GLU A 3 17.82 -26.50 18.61
CA GLU A 3 16.80 -27.09 19.50
C GLU A 3 17.09 -26.73 20.97
N ASP A 4 18.37 -26.66 21.34
CA ASP A 4 18.82 -26.28 22.68
C ASP A 4 18.52 -24.82 23.09
N LYS A 5 18.16 -23.95 22.16
CA LYS A 5 17.83 -22.53 22.42
C LYS A 5 16.37 -22.19 22.15
N THR A 6 15.53 -23.21 21.98
CA THR A 6 14.12 -23.06 21.63
C THR A 6 13.24 -23.74 22.68
N ILE A 7 12.29 -23.00 23.23
CA ILE A 7 11.16 -23.59 23.97
C ILE A 7 10.00 -23.67 23.00
N ASN A 8 9.56 -24.88 22.66
CA ASN A 8 8.43 -25.10 21.77
C ASN A 8 7.26 -25.72 22.53
N LEU A 9 6.22 -24.91 22.74
CA LEU A 9 4.96 -25.25 23.40
C LEU A 9 3.78 -25.01 22.45
N HIS A 10 3.99 -25.22 21.14
CA HIS A 10 2.94 -25.13 20.13
C HIS A 10 1.86 -26.20 20.31
N GLY A 11 0.58 -25.85 20.20
CA GLY A 11 -0.49 -26.85 20.02
C GLY A 11 -0.83 -27.70 21.25
N PHE A 12 -0.37 -27.34 22.45
CA PHE A 12 -0.58 -28.14 23.66
C PHE A 12 -1.94 -27.91 24.35
N GLY A 13 -2.77 -27.02 23.80
CA GLY A 13 -4.06 -26.67 24.41
C GLY A 13 -3.93 -25.90 25.72
N ILE A 14 -2.84 -25.15 25.89
CA ILE A 14 -2.55 -24.40 27.12
C ILE A 14 -3.54 -23.25 27.27
N LYS A 15 -4.29 -23.25 28.38
CA LYS A 15 -5.27 -22.18 28.71
C LYS A 15 -4.68 -21.07 29.57
N SER A 16 -3.67 -21.40 30.38
CA SER A 16 -3.00 -20.48 31.29
C SER A 16 -1.58 -20.93 31.57
N ILE A 17 -0.71 -19.97 31.84
CA ILE A 17 0.69 -20.19 32.27
C ILE A 17 0.89 -19.38 33.54
N GLU A 18 1.60 -19.93 34.52
CA GLU A 18 1.94 -19.21 35.76
C GLU A 18 3.19 -18.35 35.57
N TRP A 19 3.30 -17.22 36.27
CA TRP A 19 4.42 -16.28 36.07
C TRP A 19 5.82 -16.89 36.35
N ASN A 20 5.88 -17.98 37.11
CA ASN A 20 7.10 -18.67 37.53
C ASN A 20 7.43 -19.90 36.66
N THR A 21 6.65 -20.23 35.62
CA THR A 21 6.85 -21.47 34.82
C THR A 21 8.28 -21.64 34.30
N PHE A 22 8.97 -20.54 33.99
CA PHE A 22 10.35 -20.57 33.48
C PHE A 22 11.42 -20.17 34.51
N ILE A 23 11.08 -20.02 35.79
CA ILE A 23 11.96 -19.42 36.82
C ILE A 23 13.25 -20.23 37.06
N ASN A 24 13.18 -21.56 36.91
CA ASN A 24 14.33 -22.46 37.09
C ASN A 24 15.03 -22.81 35.76
N TYR A 25 14.59 -22.22 34.64
CA TYR A 25 15.13 -22.54 33.33
C TYR A 25 16.39 -21.71 33.04
N ASN A 26 17.56 -22.31 33.30
CA ASN A 26 18.85 -21.61 33.28
C ASN A 26 19.56 -21.59 31.91
N LYS A 27 18.97 -22.18 30.86
CA LYS A 27 19.54 -22.13 29.51
C LYS A 27 19.27 -20.77 28.85
N SER A 28 20.20 -20.34 27.98
CA SER A 28 20.05 -19.13 27.16
C SER A 28 19.08 -19.37 26.00
N ILE A 29 17.79 -19.11 26.23
CA ILE A 29 16.73 -19.26 25.23
C ILE A 29 16.69 -18.06 24.28
N ARG A 30 16.61 -18.34 22.99
CA ARG A 30 16.48 -17.35 21.90
C ARG A 30 15.10 -17.34 21.26
N THR A 31 14.39 -18.46 21.29
CA THR A 31 13.07 -18.59 20.66
C THR A 31 12.09 -19.23 21.64
N ILE A 32 10.92 -18.62 21.79
CA ILE A 32 9.78 -19.21 22.50
C ILE A 32 8.60 -19.29 21.54
N ILE A 33 8.04 -20.48 21.39
CA ILE A 33 6.86 -20.76 20.58
C ILE A 33 5.73 -21.19 21.52
N LEU A 34 4.68 -20.39 21.58
CA LEU A 34 3.46 -20.61 22.37
C LEU A 34 2.22 -20.59 21.46
N SER A 35 2.40 -20.79 20.16
CA SER A 35 1.33 -20.64 19.17
C SER A 35 0.32 -21.78 19.20
N SER A 36 -0.88 -21.52 18.68
CA SER A 36 -1.99 -22.49 18.63
C SER A 36 -2.31 -23.06 20.02
N ASN A 37 -2.54 -22.17 20.97
CA ASN A 37 -3.00 -22.48 22.32
C ASN A 37 -4.26 -21.66 22.64
N TYR A 38 -4.73 -21.70 23.88
CA TYR A 38 -5.94 -21.01 24.33
C TYR A 38 -5.59 -19.91 25.36
N LEU A 39 -4.42 -19.28 25.24
CA LEU A 39 -3.97 -18.27 26.19
C LEU A 39 -4.80 -17.00 26.03
N SER A 40 -5.55 -16.65 27.08
CA SER A 40 -6.28 -15.37 27.15
C SER A 40 -5.44 -14.24 27.77
N TYR A 41 -4.33 -14.60 28.41
CA TYR A 41 -3.46 -13.70 29.17
C TYR A 41 -2.02 -14.22 29.24
N ILE A 42 -1.04 -13.31 29.20
CA ILE A 42 0.38 -13.60 29.43
C ILE A 42 0.85 -12.93 30.72
N PRO A 43 1.33 -13.69 31.73
CA PRO A 43 1.80 -13.11 32.98
C PRO A 43 2.96 -12.14 32.82
N ASN A 44 2.91 -11.07 33.60
CA ASN A 44 4.04 -10.18 33.77
C ASN A 44 5.28 -10.96 34.23
N LYS A 45 6.44 -10.60 33.69
CA LYS A 45 7.76 -11.19 34.02
C LYS A 45 7.92 -12.68 33.69
N ILE A 46 6.96 -13.33 33.01
CA ILE A 46 7.09 -14.75 32.63
C ILE A 46 8.39 -15.04 31.85
N PHE A 47 8.82 -14.09 31.01
CA PHE A 47 10.04 -14.20 30.21
C PHE A 47 11.28 -13.55 30.85
N SER A 48 11.23 -13.22 32.15
CA SER A 48 12.27 -12.42 32.81
C SER A 48 13.66 -13.07 32.80
N ASN A 49 13.72 -14.39 32.92
CA ASN A 49 14.96 -15.16 32.79
C ASN A 49 15.60 -15.04 31.40
N PHE A 50 14.82 -14.72 30.37
CA PHE A 50 15.27 -14.65 28.99
C PHE A 50 15.39 -13.21 28.47
N ASN A 51 15.22 -12.19 29.32
CA ASN A 51 15.25 -10.78 28.93
C ASN A 51 16.48 -10.37 28.11
N LYS A 52 17.63 -11.00 28.38
CA LYS A 52 18.90 -10.73 27.70
C LYS A 52 19.11 -11.58 26.43
N THR A 53 18.39 -12.68 26.27
CA THR A 53 18.68 -13.69 25.23
C THR A 53 17.56 -13.88 24.23
N LEU A 54 16.31 -13.57 24.58
CA LEU A 54 15.15 -13.81 23.74
C LEU A 54 15.17 -12.90 22.50
N ILE A 55 15.05 -13.53 21.33
CA ILE A 55 15.09 -12.89 20.01
C ILE A 55 13.73 -13.04 19.31
N ASN A 56 13.10 -14.21 19.44
CA ASN A 56 11.85 -14.53 18.76
C ASN A 56 10.79 -14.97 19.79
N LEU A 57 9.62 -14.33 19.74
CA LEU A 57 8.46 -14.71 20.54
C LEU A 57 7.27 -14.91 19.61
N ASN A 58 6.74 -16.13 19.57
CA ASN A 58 5.56 -16.49 18.81
C ASN A 58 4.39 -16.79 19.76
N LEU A 59 3.36 -15.94 19.71
CA LEU A 59 2.09 -16.02 20.42
C LEU A 59 0.90 -16.12 19.44
N GLN A 60 1.17 -16.44 18.17
CA GLN A 60 0.17 -16.61 17.13
C GLN A 60 -0.95 -17.57 17.56
N ASP A 61 -2.18 -17.33 17.14
CA ASP A 61 -3.29 -18.29 17.28
C ASP A 61 -3.54 -18.64 18.75
N ASN A 62 -3.93 -17.61 19.50
CA ASN A 62 -4.29 -17.65 20.92
C ASN A 62 -5.56 -16.82 21.15
N GLU A 63 -5.94 -16.59 22.40
CA GLU A 63 -7.16 -15.86 22.76
C GLU A 63 -6.89 -14.50 23.41
N LEU A 64 -5.75 -13.87 23.11
CA LEU A 64 -5.37 -12.59 23.72
C LEU A 64 -6.31 -11.48 23.26
N ASN A 65 -7.02 -10.85 24.20
CA ASN A 65 -7.97 -9.78 23.91
C ASN A 65 -7.35 -8.37 24.00
N CYS A 66 -6.27 -8.21 24.76
CA CYS A 66 -5.57 -6.94 24.91
C CYS A 66 -4.10 -7.16 25.31
N LEU A 67 -3.26 -6.15 25.05
CA LEU A 67 -1.89 -6.07 25.57
C LEU A 67 -1.78 -5.15 26.80
N ASN A 68 -2.87 -4.46 27.15
CA ASN A 68 -2.90 -3.51 28.26
C ASN A 68 -2.84 -4.23 29.61
N ASN A 69 -2.21 -3.59 30.60
CA ASN A 69 -1.95 -4.08 31.95
C ASN A 69 -0.89 -5.19 32.07
N ASN A 70 -0.26 -5.60 30.95
CA ASN A 70 0.71 -6.71 30.92
C ASN A 70 2.06 -6.33 30.27
N ASN A 71 2.98 -5.85 31.11
CA ASN A 71 4.37 -5.51 30.82
C ASN A 71 5.28 -6.71 30.50
N PHE A 72 4.78 -7.85 29.99
CA PHE A 72 5.61 -9.02 29.68
C PHE A 72 6.65 -8.74 28.58
N LEU A 73 6.38 -7.78 27.70
CA LEU A 73 7.29 -7.33 26.64
C LEU A 73 8.36 -6.32 27.12
N ARG A 74 8.10 -5.64 28.25
CA ARG A 74 8.83 -4.43 28.69
C ARG A 74 10.35 -4.59 28.78
N TYR A 75 10.80 -5.80 29.12
CA TYR A 75 12.21 -6.09 29.38
C TYR A 75 12.89 -6.88 28.26
N LEU A 76 12.18 -7.21 27.19
CA LEU A 76 12.67 -7.99 26.05
C LEU A 76 13.46 -7.12 25.05
N LYS A 77 14.54 -6.49 25.53
CA LYS A 77 15.30 -5.47 24.77
C LYS A 77 16.00 -6.02 23.51
N ASN A 78 16.20 -7.34 23.44
CA ASN A 78 16.84 -8.02 22.32
C ASN A 78 15.86 -8.71 21.36
N LEU A 79 14.55 -8.58 21.62
CA LEU A 79 13.52 -9.14 20.75
C LEU A 79 13.60 -8.49 19.37
N ARG A 80 13.62 -9.34 18.34
CA ARG A 80 13.65 -8.96 16.93
C ARG A 80 12.37 -9.35 16.20
N LEU A 81 11.77 -10.47 16.55
CA LEU A 81 10.51 -10.94 15.98
C LEU A 81 9.47 -11.13 17.08
N LEU A 82 8.34 -10.45 16.92
CA LEU A 82 7.14 -10.63 17.73
C LEU A 82 5.96 -10.97 16.82
N ASP A 83 5.46 -12.19 16.95
CA ASP A 83 4.23 -12.62 16.28
C ASP A 83 3.11 -12.78 17.30
N ILE A 84 2.08 -11.95 17.18
CA ILE A 84 0.84 -12.02 17.97
C ILE A 84 -0.36 -12.03 17.02
N SER A 85 -0.18 -12.61 15.83
CA SER A 85 -1.25 -12.74 14.84
C SER A 85 -2.33 -13.73 15.30
N LYS A 86 -3.51 -13.71 14.66
CA LYS A 86 -4.61 -14.65 14.94
C LYS A 86 -5.02 -14.65 16.42
N ASN A 87 -5.16 -13.45 16.99
CA ASN A 87 -5.62 -13.26 18.35
C ASN A 87 -6.91 -12.42 18.33
N LYS A 88 -7.37 -11.96 19.50
CA LYS A 88 -8.61 -11.18 19.64
C LYS A 88 -8.32 -9.72 20.05
N ILE A 89 -7.12 -9.22 19.76
CA ILE A 89 -6.65 -7.90 20.22
C ILE A 89 -7.44 -6.80 19.51
N ASN A 90 -8.16 -5.97 20.28
CA ASN A 90 -8.96 -4.89 19.72
C ASN A 90 -8.33 -3.49 19.82
N LYS A 91 -7.36 -3.33 20.72
CA LYS A 91 -6.69 -2.05 20.98
C LYS A 91 -5.22 -2.28 21.31
N ILE A 92 -4.38 -1.43 20.73
CA ILE A 92 -2.96 -1.31 21.04
C ILE A 92 -2.63 0.14 21.35
N ILE A 93 -1.68 0.35 22.26
CA ILE A 93 -1.14 1.64 22.66
C ILE A 93 0.38 1.58 22.62
N SER A 94 1.03 2.73 22.53
CA SER A 94 2.48 2.82 22.36
C SER A 94 3.27 2.10 23.47
N GLU A 95 2.74 2.15 24.69
CA GLU A 95 3.29 1.59 25.91
C GLU A 95 3.36 0.06 25.85
N ASN A 96 2.51 -0.60 25.05
CA ASN A 96 2.58 -2.05 24.84
C ASN A 96 3.92 -2.48 24.22
N PHE A 97 4.55 -1.60 23.45
CA PHE A 97 5.81 -1.87 22.75
C PHE A 97 7.02 -1.21 23.43
N TYR A 98 6.85 -0.68 24.64
CA TYR A 98 7.94 -0.06 25.38
C TYR A 98 9.09 -1.04 25.59
N GLY A 99 10.31 -0.62 25.27
CA GLY A 99 11.52 -1.43 25.44
C GLY A 99 11.93 -2.27 24.23
N LEU A 100 11.05 -2.43 23.23
CA LEU A 100 11.30 -3.21 22.00
C LEU A 100 12.17 -2.47 20.96
N LYS A 101 13.28 -1.90 21.43
CA LYS A 101 14.16 -1.01 20.64
C LYS A 101 14.88 -1.69 19.46
N ARG A 102 14.96 -3.02 19.47
CA ARG A 102 15.62 -3.84 18.44
C ARG A 102 14.64 -4.66 17.61
N LEU A 103 13.33 -4.42 17.77
CA LEU A 103 12.32 -5.15 17.03
C LEU A 103 12.46 -4.86 15.54
N ASP A 104 12.64 -5.92 14.76
CA ASP A 104 12.79 -5.89 13.31
C ASP A 104 11.45 -6.23 12.62
N THR A 105 10.67 -7.15 13.19
CA THR A 105 9.41 -7.66 12.64
C THR A 105 8.33 -7.72 13.71
N LEU A 106 7.19 -7.10 13.42
CA LEU A 106 5.98 -7.14 14.24
C LEU A 106 4.80 -7.62 13.39
N ILE A 107 4.19 -8.72 13.80
CA ILE A 107 3.04 -9.33 13.12
C ILE A 107 1.83 -9.26 14.05
N LEU A 108 0.83 -8.49 13.64
CA LEU A 108 -0.45 -8.27 14.31
C LEU A 108 -1.63 -8.67 13.41
N ARG A 109 -1.35 -9.39 12.31
CA ARG A 109 -2.32 -9.89 11.34
C ARG A 109 -3.47 -10.66 11.99
N GLU A 110 -4.68 -10.61 11.42
CA GLU A 110 -5.83 -11.40 11.89
C GLU A 110 -6.13 -11.14 13.38
N ASN A 111 -6.23 -9.85 13.75
CA ASN A 111 -6.71 -9.40 15.06
C ASN A 111 -8.00 -8.57 14.87
N LYS A 112 -8.40 -7.81 15.89
CA LYS A 112 -9.62 -6.97 15.87
C LYS A 112 -9.28 -5.49 16.05
N ILE A 113 -8.09 -5.05 15.64
CA ILE A 113 -7.62 -3.67 15.86
C ILE A 113 -8.47 -2.72 15.01
N ASN A 114 -9.07 -1.72 15.64
CA ASN A 114 -10.00 -0.81 14.95
C ASN A 114 -9.37 0.53 14.53
N SER A 115 -8.30 0.96 15.21
CA SER A 115 -7.68 2.26 14.96
C SER A 115 -6.21 2.28 15.37
N LEU A 116 -5.40 3.05 14.66
CA LEU A 116 -4.01 3.29 15.03
C LEU A 116 -3.83 4.74 15.51
N SER A 117 -3.34 4.90 16.74
CA SER A 117 -3.18 6.20 17.39
C SER A 117 -1.86 6.87 17.01
N ASN A 118 -1.76 8.16 17.32
CA ASN A 118 -0.53 8.93 17.22
C ASN A 118 0.65 8.22 17.92
N ASN A 119 1.83 8.21 17.30
CA ASN A 119 3.10 7.70 17.85
C ASN A 119 3.05 6.23 18.34
N LEU A 120 2.13 5.43 17.81
CA LEU A 120 1.88 4.06 18.28
C LEU A 120 3.14 3.18 18.30
N PHE A 121 4.05 3.36 17.35
CA PHE A 121 5.26 2.54 17.23
C PHE A 121 6.55 3.30 17.62
N ILE A 122 6.45 4.39 18.40
CA ILE A 122 7.58 5.27 18.74
C ILE A 122 8.78 4.56 19.38
N TYR A 123 8.54 3.43 20.07
CA TYR A 123 9.58 2.61 20.70
C TYR A 123 10.22 1.57 19.78
N CYS A 124 9.67 1.34 18.58
CA CYS A 124 10.09 0.31 17.62
C CYS A 124 10.84 0.90 16.41
N GLN A 125 11.78 1.82 16.63
CA GLN A 125 12.44 2.58 15.54
C GLN A 125 13.29 1.74 14.58
N LYS A 126 13.63 0.49 14.96
CA LYS A 126 14.36 -0.47 14.12
C LYS A 126 13.45 -1.34 13.25
N LEU A 127 12.13 -1.20 13.38
CA LEU A 127 11.16 -2.02 12.67
C LEU A 127 11.37 -1.92 11.16
N ARG A 128 11.43 -3.08 10.51
CA ARG A 128 11.58 -3.27 9.06
C ARG A 128 10.33 -3.84 8.42
N THR A 129 9.59 -4.66 9.15
CA THR A 129 8.33 -5.26 8.69
C THR A 129 7.25 -5.07 9.74
N LEU A 130 6.14 -4.46 9.30
CA LEU A 130 4.93 -4.29 10.10
C LEU A 130 3.75 -4.90 9.33
N ASP A 131 3.18 -5.95 9.91
CA ASP A 131 1.99 -6.60 9.37
C ASP A 131 0.78 -6.31 10.26
N LEU A 132 -0.14 -5.51 9.73
CA LEU A 132 -1.43 -5.14 10.31
C LEU A 132 -2.60 -5.64 9.43
N SER A 133 -2.34 -6.57 8.52
CA SER A 133 -3.34 -7.09 7.59
C SER A 133 -4.49 -7.80 8.31
N ASP A 134 -5.64 -7.89 7.65
CA ASP A 134 -6.79 -8.63 8.17
C ASP A 134 -7.19 -8.20 9.60
N ASN A 135 -7.35 -6.88 9.77
CA ASN A 135 -7.86 -6.26 11.00
C ASN A 135 -9.11 -5.42 10.65
N ASN A 136 -9.59 -4.63 11.60
CA ASN A 136 -10.75 -3.75 11.43
C ASN A 136 -10.35 -2.27 11.40
N ILE A 137 -9.13 -1.96 10.94
CA ILE A 137 -8.57 -0.61 11.02
C ILE A 137 -9.33 0.30 10.05
N SER A 138 -10.13 1.22 10.60
CA SER A 138 -10.83 2.26 9.83
C SER A 138 -10.21 3.65 9.96
N TYR A 139 -9.32 3.83 10.94
CA TYR A 139 -8.66 5.11 11.20
C TYR A 139 -7.17 4.92 11.51
N ILE A 140 -6.34 5.77 10.89
CA ILE A 140 -4.90 5.85 11.13
C ILE A 140 -4.54 7.31 11.37
N ASP A 141 -4.03 7.62 12.56
CA ASP A 141 -3.52 8.97 12.86
C ASP A 141 -2.32 9.31 11.97
N ILE A 142 -2.18 10.58 11.60
CA ILE A 142 -1.14 11.06 10.68
C ILE A 142 0.29 10.80 11.16
N ASN A 143 0.49 10.69 12.47
CA ASN A 143 1.78 10.43 13.11
C ASN A 143 1.92 8.99 13.61
N THR A 144 1.03 8.07 13.23
CA THR A 144 1.10 6.65 13.62
C THR A 144 2.47 6.04 13.35
N PHE A 145 3.04 6.33 12.17
CA PHE A 145 4.32 5.79 11.71
C PHE A 145 5.51 6.71 11.95
N TYR A 146 5.37 7.69 12.85
CA TYR A 146 6.44 8.61 13.19
C TYR A 146 7.70 7.86 13.65
N LEU A 147 8.87 8.30 13.17
CA LEU A 147 10.20 7.70 13.38
C LEU A 147 10.43 6.28 12.84
N LEU A 148 9.50 5.68 12.10
CA LEU A 148 9.70 4.39 11.45
C LEU A 148 10.52 4.49 10.16
N ASN A 149 11.68 5.17 10.22
CA ASN A 149 12.52 5.45 9.06
C ASN A 149 13.09 4.18 8.42
N ASN A 150 13.24 3.08 9.18
CA ASN A 150 13.80 1.81 8.73
C ASN A 150 12.75 0.84 8.16
N LEU A 151 11.46 1.19 8.22
CA LEU A 151 10.39 0.31 7.75
C LEU A 151 10.49 0.12 6.25
N LYS A 152 10.52 -1.14 5.82
CA LYS A 152 10.61 -1.56 4.41
C LYS A 152 9.30 -2.14 3.89
N ILE A 153 8.58 -2.88 4.74
CA ILE A 153 7.37 -3.60 4.39
C ILE A 153 6.25 -3.15 5.34
N LEU A 154 5.18 -2.61 4.77
CA LEU A 154 3.97 -2.25 5.48
C LEU A 154 2.77 -2.97 4.87
N LEU A 155 2.15 -3.86 5.63
CA LEU A 155 0.95 -4.60 5.20
C LEU A 155 -0.26 -4.06 5.94
N LEU A 156 -1.21 -3.50 5.19
CA LEU A 156 -2.47 -2.92 5.67
C LEU A 156 -3.68 -3.48 4.90
N ASN A 157 -3.47 -4.48 4.06
CA ASN A 157 -4.53 -5.12 3.27
C ASN A 157 -5.63 -5.71 4.16
N ASN A 158 -6.83 -5.82 3.59
CA ASN A 158 -8.03 -6.31 4.28
C ASN A 158 -8.34 -5.51 5.56
N ASN A 159 -8.31 -4.18 5.47
CA ASN A 159 -8.75 -3.25 6.52
C ASN A 159 -9.68 -2.17 5.93
N PRO A 160 -10.77 -1.76 6.60
CA PRO A 160 -11.74 -0.81 6.07
C PRO A 160 -11.26 0.67 6.10
N LEU A 161 -10.15 0.99 5.44
CA LEU A 161 -9.54 2.32 5.40
C LEU A 161 -10.31 3.34 4.54
N GLY A 162 -11.32 2.88 3.79
CA GLY A 162 -12.09 3.67 2.82
C GLY A 162 -12.82 4.91 3.34
N GLU A 163 -13.01 5.03 4.65
CA GLU A 163 -13.65 6.20 5.28
C GLU A 163 -12.71 7.38 5.48
N TYR A 164 -11.40 7.16 5.38
CA TYR A 164 -10.36 8.14 5.66
C TYR A 164 -9.53 8.45 4.40
N ILE A 165 -9.17 9.73 4.23
CA ILE A 165 -8.33 10.17 3.12
C ILE A 165 -6.87 10.01 3.52
N LEU A 166 -6.18 9.09 2.87
CA LEU A 166 -4.73 8.93 3.04
C LEU A 166 -4.01 10.16 2.48
N THR A 167 -3.16 10.78 3.32
CA THR A 167 -2.37 11.95 2.92
C THR A 167 -0.88 11.63 2.95
N ASN A 168 -0.09 12.41 2.20
CA ASN A 168 1.36 12.24 2.11
C ASN A 168 2.08 12.35 3.46
N LYS A 169 1.51 13.08 4.42
CA LYS A 169 2.04 13.22 5.79
C LYS A 169 2.11 11.87 6.51
N LEU A 170 1.17 10.95 6.25
CA LEU A 170 1.11 9.63 6.88
C LEU A 170 2.36 8.80 6.56
N PHE A 171 2.82 8.87 5.31
CA PHE A 171 3.95 8.09 4.82
C PHE A 171 5.28 8.86 4.88
N LYS A 172 5.28 10.12 5.33
CA LYS A 172 6.45 11.03 5.31
C LYS A 172 7.68 10.45 6.01
N SER A 173 7.50 9.76 7.13
CA SER A 173 8.59 9.16 7.91
C SER A 173 9.12 7.85 7.32
N LEU A 174 8.39 7.19 6.42
CA LEU A 174 8.75 5.87 5.90
C LEU A 174 9.77 5.96 4.74
N LYS A 175 10.94 6.54 5.02
CA LYS A 175 11.97 6.87 4.01
C LYS A 175 12.55 5.65 3.29
N HIS A 176 12.59 4.50 3.95
CA HIS A 176 13.10 3.24 3.38
C HIS A 176 11.98 2.27 2.98
N LEU A 177 10.73 2.73 2.87
CA LEU A 177 9.62 1.87 2.45
C LEU A 177 9.88 1.34 1.04
N GLU A 178 9.79 0.02 0.87
CA GLU A 178 10.00 -0.68 -0.40
C GLU A 178 8.71 -1.34 -0.90
N TYR A 179 7.84 -1.78 0.02
CA TYR A 179 6.61 -2.50 -0.29
C TYR A 179 5.47 -1.99 0.59
N ILE A 180 4.35 -1.65 -0.03
CA ILE A 180 3.10 -1.34 0.68
C ILE A 180 1.96 -2.16 0.12
N ASP A 181 1.24 -2.82 1.03
CA ASP A 181 0.02 -3.56 0.70
C ASP A 181 -1.21 -2.85 1.24
N LEU A 182 -2.09 -2.44 0.34
CA LEU A 182 -3.39 -1.85 0.63
C LEU A 182 -4.49 -2.64 -0.11
N GLU A 183 -4.25 -3.92 -0.46
CA GLU A 183 -5.28 -4.74 -1.11
C GLU A 183 -6.57 -4.76 -0.29
N ASN A 184 -7.72 -4.61 -0.97
CA ASN A 184 -9.04 -4.76 -0.35
C ASN A 184 -9.20 -3.88 0.90
N SER A 185 -8.67 -2.66 0.84
CA SER A 185 -8.74 -1.68 1.94
C SER A 185 -9.90 -0.68 1.81
N GLN A 186 -10.84 -0.94 0.88
CA GLN A 186 -12.00 -0.09 0.58
C GLN A 186 -11.63 1.34 0.16
N ILE A 187 -10.39 1.58 -0.26
CA ILE A 187 -9.91 2.90 -0.65
C ILE A 187 -10.71 3.36 -1.87
N LYS A 188 -11.32 4.53 -1.77
CA LYS A 188 -12.12 5.10 -2.86
C LYS A 188 -11.31 6.01 -3.77
N ASN A 189 -10.31 6.70 -3.21
CA ASN A 189 -9.48 7.68 -3.92
C ASN A 189 -8.10 7.79 -3.26
N LEU A 190 -7.09 8.16 -4.05
CA LEU A 190 -5.73 8.46 -3.59
C LEU A 190 -5.37 9.89 -4.00
N LEU A 191 -4.74 10.63 -3.09
CA LEU A 191 -4.35 12.02 -3.36
C LEU A 191 -3.15 12.11 -4.33
N PRO A 192 -3.01 13.23 -5.05
CA PRO A 192 -1.75 13.61 -5.71
C PRO A 192 -0.58 13.57 -4.73
N PHE A 193 0.61 13.18 -5.20
CA PHE A 193 1.86 13.19 -4.42
C PHE A 193 1.83 12.38 -3.12
N LEU A 194 0.95 11.38 -3.01
CA LEU A 194 0.75 10.61 -1.78
C LEU A 194 2.04 9.98 -1.25
N PHE A 195 2.91 9.52 -2.16
CA PHE A 195 4.15 8.83 -1.83
C PHE A 195 5.42 9.67 -2.11
N ILE A 196 5.30 11.00 -2.17
CA ILE A 196 6.40 11.91 -2.56
C ILE A 196 7.65 11.78 -1.68
N SER A 197 7.51 11.30 -0.43
CA SER A 197 8.62 11.10 0.50
C SER A 197 9.24 9.70 0.46
N ASN A 198 8.65 8.76 -0.30
CA ASN A 198 8.97 7.34 -0.27
C ASN A 198 9.76 6.93 -1.52
N ASN A 199 10.94 7.52 -1.70
CA ASN A 199 11.74 7.36 -2.92
C ASN A 199 12.18 5.90 -3.20
N ASN A 200 12.26 5.06 -2.16
CA ASN A 200 12.67 3.66 -2.26
C ASN A 200 11.51 2.70 -2.55
N LEU A 201 10.28 3.21 -2.69
CA LEU A 201 9.09 2.40 -2.88
C LEU A 201 9.16 1.69 -4.23
N LYS A 202 9.11 0.35 -4.20
CA LYS A 202 9.27 -0.53 -5.37
C LYS A 202 7.97 -1.16 -5.82
N SER A 203 7.09 -1.51 -4.88
CA SER A 203 5.81 -2.16 -5.19
C SER A 203 4.69 -1.60 -4.32
N ILE A 204 3.56 -1.34 -4.98
CA ILE A 204 2.33 -0.85 -4.37
C ILE A 204 1.20 -1.80 -4.76
N LYS A 205 0.52 -2.39 -3.76
CA LYS A 205 -0.69 -3.18 -3.98
C LYS A 205 -1.93 -2.38 -3.64
N LEU A 206 -2.77 -2.16 -4.65
CA LEU A 206 -4.05 -1.45 -4.54
C LEU A 206 -5.22 -2.28 -5.06
N ARG A 207 -4.97 -3.55 -5.39
CA ARG A 207 -5.98 -4.49 -5.88
C ARG A 207 -7.23 -4.49 -4.99
N ARG A 208 -8.40 -4.66 -5.60
CA ARG A 208 -9.70 -4.74 -4.90
C ARG A 208 -10.05 -3.50 -4.07
N ASN A 209 -9.51 -2.32 -4.43
CA ASN A 209 -10.01 -1.03 -3.95
C ASN A 209 -10.93 -0.42 -5.00
N PHE A 210 -12.21 -0.32 -4.71
CA PHE A 210 -13.20 0.17 -5.66
C PHE A 210 -13.10 1.69 -5.80
N PHE A 211 -12.31 2.17 -6.76
CA PHE A 211 -12.14 3.60 -6.96
C PHE A 211 -13.39 4.24 -7.58
N THR A 212 -13.77 5.39 -7.05
CA THR A 212 -14.97 6.12 -7.48
C THR A 212 -14.61 7.58 -7.70
N ILE A 213 -15.01 8.14 -8.85
CA ILE A 213 -14.92 9.59 -9.09
C ILE A 213 -15.73 10.29 -7.99
N ASN A 214 -15.05 11.09 -7.17
CA ASN A 214 -15.69 11.82 -6.08
C ASN A 214 -15.52 13.34 -6.25
N GLN A 215 -16.09 14.11 -5.33
CA GLN A 215 -16.08 15.56 -5.36
C GLN A 215 -14.66 16.17 -5.40
N TYR A 216 -13.64 15.51 -4.84
CA TYR A 216 -12.25 15.99 -4.93
C TYR A 216 -11.70 15.94 -6.35
N ASN A 217 -12.05 14.90 -7.11
CA ASN A 217 -11.73 14.79 -8.53
C ASN A 217 -12.46 15.87 -9.35
N LEU A 218 -13.68 16.25 -8.95
CA LEU A 218 -14.41 17.38 -9.55
C LEU A 218 -13.70 18.72 -9.27
N TYR A 219 -13.21 18.96 -8.05
CA TYR A 219 -12.47 20.19 -7.70
C TYR A 219 -11.12 20.32 -8.43
N LEU A 220 -10.47 19.19 -8.74
CA LEU A 220 -9.25 19.18 -9.56
C LEU A 220 -9.54 19.23 -11.06
N ASN A 221 -10.81 19.37 -11.47
CA ASN A 221 -11.28 19.25 -12.86
C ASN A 221 -10.71 18.00 -13.55
N SER A 222 -10.54 16.90 -12.80
CA SER A 222 -9.90 15.69 -13.30
C SER A 222 -10.82 14.49 -13.12
N ASN A 223 -11.37 13.98 -14.22
CA ASN A 223 -12.09 12.71 -14.23
C ASN A 223 -11.16 11.48 -14.09
N MET A 224 -9.84 11.71 -13.93
CA MET A 224 -8.82 10.69 -13.90
C MET A 224 -8.41 10.35 -12.47
N ILE A 225 -8.77 9.13 -12.08
CA ILE A 225 -8.41 8.52 -10.80
C ILE A 225 -6.89 8.27 -10.81
N LEU A 226 -6.20 8.57 -9.69
CA LEU A 226 -4.73 8.45 -9.50
C LEU A 226 -3.85 9.53 -10.13
N LYS A 227 -4.43 10.61 -10.66
CA LYS A 227 -3.68 11.75 -11.21
C LYS A 227 -2.58 12.20 -10.24
N GLN A 228 -1.33 12.20 -10.70
CA GLN A 228 -0.14 12.62 -9.94
C GLN A 228 0.11 11.84 -8.63
N THR A 229 -0.63 10.79 -8.31
CA THR A 229 -0.50 10.06 -7.03
C THR A 229 0.92 9.55 -6.79
N PHE A 230 1.57 9.09 -7.86
CA PHE A 230 2.90 8.49 -7.84
C PHE A 230 4.03 9.49 -8.18
N CYS A 231 3.74 10.79 -8.27
CA CYS A 231 4.79 11.79 -8.47
C CYS A 231 5.81 11.73 -7.31
N GLY A 232 7.09 11.55 -7.65
CA GLY A 232 8.19 11.41 -6.69
C GLY A 232 8.63 9.97 -6.42
N THR A 233 7.85 8.95 -6.79
CA THR A 233 8.23 7.53 -6.58
C THR A 233 9.19 7.02 -7.64
N LYS A 234 10.45 7.47 -7.57
CA LYS A 234 11.47 7.21 -8.61
C LYS A 234 11.89 5.74 -8.74
N SER A 235 11.72 4.94 -7.69
CA SER A 235 12.11 3.52 -7.69
C SER A 235 10.94 2.55 -7.90
N LEU A 236 9.76 3.04 -8.27
CA LEU A 236 8.56 2.23 -8.37
C LEU A 236 8.62 1.32 -9.60
N ILE A 237 8.62 0.01 -9.37
CA ILE A 237 8.75 -1.03 -10.39
C ILE A 237 7.38 -1.65 -10.71
N GLU A 238 6.50 -1.71 -9.71
CA GLU A 238 5.28 -2.47 -9.78
C GLU A 238 4.10 -1.73 -9.13
N ILE A 239 2.98 -1.69 -9.87
CA ILE A 239 1.71 -1.18 -9.37
C ILE A 239 0.64 -2.24 -9.67
N ASP A 240 -0.04 -2.71 -8.63
CA ASP A 240 -1.15 -3.65 -8.75
C ASP A 240 -2.49 -2.95 -8.55
N LEU A 241 -3.27 -2.83 -9.63
CA LEU A 241 -4.58 -2.19 -9.71
C LEU A 241 -5.68 -3.17 -10.12
N VAL A 242 -5.46 -4.47 -9.93
CA VAL A 242 -6.46 -5.49 -10.30
C VAL A 242 -7.79 -5.22 -9.59
N ASN A 243 -8.89 -5.23 -10.34
CA ASN A 243 -10.24 -5.05 -9.79
C ASN A 243 -10.39 -3.76 -8.96
N THR A 244 -10.01 -2.61 -9.55
CA THR A 244 -10.11 -1.30 -8.90
C THR A 244 -11.19 -0.39 -9.49
N ASN A 245 -12.02 -0.91 -10.39
CA ASN A 245 -13.05 -0.17 -11.13
C ASN A 245 -12.49 0.98 -11.99
N LEU A 246 -11.23 0.86 -12.39
CA LEU A 246 -10.54 1.87 -13.17
C LEU A 246 -11.04 1.85 -14.62
N LYS A 247 -11.44 3.02 -15.13
CA LYS A 247 -11.88 3.17 -16.52
C LYS A 247 -10.79 3.69 -17.44
N THR A 248 -10.03 4.69 -16.99
CA THR A 248 -8.99 5.32 -17.79
C THR A 248 -7.70 5.47 -17.01
N LEU A 249 -6.61 5.64 -17.73
CA LEU A 249 -5.27 5.86 -17.20
C LEU A 249 -4.75 7.20 -17.70
N ASP A 250 -4.19 8.01 -16.80
CA ASP A 250 -3.47 9.22 -17.20
C ASP A 250 -2.05 8.86 -17.62
N ILE A 251 -1.77 8.96 -18.92
CA ILE A 251 -0.46 8.69 -19.51
C ILE A 251 0.68 9.40 -18.77
N CYS A 252 0.48 10.64 -18.31
CA CYS A 252 1.53 11.40 -17.64
C CYS A 252 1.80 10.89 -16.23
N THR A 253 0.81 10.30 -15.54
CA THR A 253 1.04 9.65 -14.24
C THR A 253 2.08 8.55 -14.35
N TYR A 254 2.01 7.72 -15.39
CA TYR A 254 2.92 6.58 -15.56
C TYR A 254 4.20 6.96 -16.32
N HIS A 255 4.14 7.95 -17.21
CA HIS A 255 5.32 8.45 -17.92
C HIS A 255 6.37 9.03 -16.95
N GLN A 256 5.92 9.62 -15.84
CA GLN A 256 6.78 10.16 -14.78
C GLN A 256 7.42 9.09 -13.88
N ILE A 257 7.25 7.81 -14.21
CA ILE A 257 7.78 6.66 -13.45
C ILE A 257 8.63 5.79 -14.41
N PRO A 258 9.82 6.24 -14.82
CA PRO A 258 10.62 5.55 -15.84
C PRO A 258 11.10 4.15 -15.43
N THR A 259 11.08 3.86 -14.13
CA THR A 259 11.43 2.55 -13.54
C THR A 259 10.27 1.56 -13.53
N LEU A 260 9.05 1.98 -13.84
CA LEU A 260 7.87 1.10 -13.85
C LEU A 260 8.08 -0.01 -14.89
N ARG A 261 7.84 -1.25 -14.47
CA ARG A 261 7.96 -2.44 -15.32
C ARG A 261 6.67 -3.24 -15.37
N ARG A 262 5.89 -3.25 -14.29
CA ARG A 262 4.69 -4.08 -14.17
C ARG A 262 3.50 -3.25 -13.72
N LEU A 263 2.44 -3.28 -14.51
CA LEU A 263 1.18 -2.61 -14.21
C LEU A 263 0.04 -3.63 -14.37
N TYR A 264 -0.48 -4.12 -13.24
CA TYR A 264 -1.55 -5.10 -13.26
C TYR A 264 -2.91 -4.39 -13.30
N LEU A 265 -3.69 -4.63 -14.36
CA LEU A 265 -4.95 -3.93 -14.60
C LEU A 265 -6.13 -4.89 -14.80
N MET A 266 -5.95 -6.18 -14.51
CA MET A 266 -6.96 -7.22 -14.72
C MET A 266 -8.28 -6.85 -14.03
N ASN A 267 -9.40 -7.27 -14.62
CA ASN A 267 -10.74 -7.09 -14.05
C ASN A 267 -11.11 -5.61 -13.79
N ASN A 268 -10.67 -4.70 -14.66
CA ASN A 268 -11.11 -3.31 -14.67
C ASN A 268 -11.98 -2.99 -15.90
N PRO A 269 -12.97 -2.10 -15.77
CA PRO A 269 -13.79 -1.63 -16.88
C PRO A 269 -13.04 -0.62 -17.77
N LEU A 270 -11.88 -1.02 -18.32
CA LEU A 270 -11.01 -0.09 -19.03
C LEU A 270 -11.63 0.36 -20.36
N ASP A 271 -11.63 1.67 -20.59
CA ASP A 271 -11.88 2.30 -21.87
C ASP A 271 -10.61 2.20 -22.72
N CYS A 272 -10.77 1.73 -23.96
CA CYS A 272 -9.69 1.51 -24.92
C CYS A 272 -9.20 2.82 -25.53
N THR A 273 -8.64 3.73 -24.74
CA THR A 273 -8.15 5.03 -25.21
C THR A 273 -6.72 4.96 -25.75
N CYS A 274 -6.34 5.96 -26.54
CA CYS A 274 -4.96 6.12 -26.99
C CYS A 274 -3.94 6.18 -25.85
N ASP A 275 -4.32 6.68 -24.67
CA ASP A 275 -3.44 6.77 -23.51
C ASP A 275 -3.13 5.38 -22.94
N LEU A 276 -4.12 4.48 -22.88
CA LEU A 276 -3.91 3.08 -22.48
C LEU A 276 -2.97 2.37 -23.47
N PHE A 277 -3.21 2.54 -24.77
CA PHE A 277 -2.38 1.91 -25.80
C PHE A 277 -0.94 2.43 -25.80
N TYR A 278 -0.72 3.71 -25.47
CA TYR A 278 0.62 4.26 -25.34
C TYR A 278 1.46 3.58 -24.25
N LEU A 279 0.84 3.18 -23.13
CA LEU A 279 1.58 2.50 -22.07
C LEU A 279 2.18 1.18 -22.55
N LYS A 280 1.51 0.52 -23.51
CA LYS A 280 1.97 -0.73 -24.13
C LYS A 280 2.92 -0.50 -25.32
N TYR A 281 2.60 0.44 -26.20
CA TYR A 281 3.25 0.58 -27.52
C TYR A 281 4.05 1.88 -27.70
N GLY A 282 3.93 2.84 -26.79
CA GLY A 282 4.49 4.19 -26.93
C GLY A 282 6.02 4.24 -27.01
N ASP A 283 6.73 3.34 -26.33
CA ASP A 283 8.20 3.30 -26.42
C ASP A 283 8.66 2.70 -27.77
N ILE A 284 7.91 1.74 -28.30
CA ILE A 284 8.15 1.15 -29.62
C ILE A 284 7.90 2.21 -30.71
N TYR A 285 6.80 2.97 -30.58
CA TYR A 285 6.48 4.12 -31.42
C TYR A 285 7.63 5.13 -31.53
N ARG A 286 8.21 5.53 -30.39
CA ARG A 286 9.31 6.52 -30.35
C ARG A 286 10.55 6.05 -31.12
N LEU A 287 10.92 4.77 -30.96
CA LEU A 287 12.05 4.21 -31.70
C LEU A 287 11.80 4.18 -33.20
N LEU A 288 10.58 3.83 -33.62
CA LEU A 288 10.23 3.69 -35.04
C LEU A 288 10.23 5.04 -35.76
N ILE A 289 9.72 6.10 -35.12
CA ILE A 289 9.77 7.46 -35.70
C ILE A 289 11.20 7.94 -35.89
N ASN A 290 12.07 7.74 -34.89
CA ASN A 290 13.47 8.18 -34.99
C ASN A 290 14.24 7.44 -36.11
N HIS A 291 13.83 6.24 -36.48
CA HIS A 291 14.45 5.45 -37.54
C HIS A 291 13.84 5.68 -38.94
N LEU A 292 12.60 6.17 -39.04
CA LEU A 292 11.82 6.22 -40.29
C LEU A 292 11.52 7.65 -40.75
N ASN A 293 12.54 8.52 -40.85
CA ASN A 293 12.43 9.92 -41.32
C ASN A 293 11.79 10.16 -42.73
N ASN A 294 11.10 9.17 -43.34
CA ASN A 294 10.30 9.33 -44.56
C ASN A 294 8.86 8.87 -44.30
N SER A 295 7.91 9.81 -44.41
CA SER A 295 6.49 9.68 -44.02
C SER A 295 5.70 8.59 -44.76
N ASP A 296 6.11 8.22 -45.98
CA ASP A 296 5.25 7.45 -46.88
C ASP A 296 5.47 5.92 -46.80
N GLN A 297 6.59 5.47 -46.20
CA GLN A 297 6.88 4.04 -45.97
C GLN A 297 6.48 3.54 -44.57
N ILE A 298 5.98 4.44 -43.72
CA ILE A 298 5.64 4.16 -42.31
C ILE A 298 4.53 3.10 -42.23
N ASN A 299 3.51 3.13 -43.09
CA ASN A 299 2.28 2.36 -42.85
C ASN A 299 2.36 0.86 -43.16
N GLN A 300 3.16 0.41 -44.14
CA GLN A 300 3.18 -1.02 -44.54
C GLN A 300 4.22 -1.85 -43.78
N ASN A 301 5.32 -1.24 -43.35
CA ASN A 301 6.39 -1.94 -42.64
C ASN A 301 6.10 -2.06 -41.13
N MET A 302 5.35 -1.13 -40.55
CA MET A 302 5.05 -1.10 -39.11
C MET A 302 4.32 -2.36 -38.63
N ASP A 303 3.35 -2.90 -39.37
CA ASP A 303 2.65 -4.15 -39.00
C ASP A 303 3.62 -5.33 -38.98
N ILE A 304 4.53 -5.40 -39.95
CA ILE A 304 5.52 -6.47 -40.06
C ILE A 304 6.48 -6.41 -38.86
N TYR A 305 6.99 -5.22 -38.53
CA TYR A 305 7.85 -5.00 -37.36
C TYR A 305 7.09 -5.27 -36.06
N LEU A 306 5.89 -4.72 -35.86
CA LEU A 306 5.11 -4.87 -34.62
C LEU A 306 4.64 -6.32 -34.39
N ASN A 307 4.13 -7.01 -35.43
CA ASN A 307 3.66 -8.39 -35.32
C ASN A 307 4.81 -9.41 -35.16
N HIS A 308 6.00 -9.14 -35.71
CA HIS A 308 7.17 -9.98 -35.48
C HIS A 308 7.89 -9.69 -34.16
N TRP A 309 7.82 -8.45 -33.66
CA TRP A 309 8.66 -8.01 -32.53
C TRP A 309 8.03 -8.30 -31.16
N ILE A 310 6.70 -8.26 -31.01
CA ILE A 310 6.02 -8.38 -29.71
C ILE A 310 6.22 -9.73 -29.02
N SER A 311 6.58 -10.78 -29.76
CA SER A 311 6.75 -12.14 -29.25
C SER A 311 8.21 -12.63 -29.18
N ARG A 312 9.21 -11.77 -29.46
CA ARG A 312 10.62 -12.20 -29.61
C ARG A 312 11.56 -11.63 -28.53
N PRO A 313 12.47 -12.45 -27.96
CA PRO A 313 13.54 -12.00 -27.06
C PRO A 313 14.45 -10.92 -27.65
N GLU A 314 14.55 -10.88 -28.98
CA GLU A 314 15.35 -9.91 -29.74
C GLU A 314 14.85 -8.46 -29.55
N LEU A 315 13.52 -8.25 -29.56
CA LEU A 315 12.93 -6.93 -29.30
C LEU A 315 13.28 -6.45 -27.89
N ARG A 316 13.15 -7.34 -26.90
CA ARG A 316 13.46 -7.00 -25.51
C ARG A 316 14.90 -6.55 -25.36
N ARG A 317 15.85 -7.26 -25.98
CA ARG A 317 17.27 -6.84 -26.00
C ARG A 317 17.48 -5.52 -26.72
N HIS A 318 16.80 -5.28 -27.83
CA HIS A 318 16.91 -4.02 -28.56
C HIS A 318 16.40 -2.84 -27.71
N LEU A 319 15.24 -2.99 -27.05
CA LEU A 319 14.70 -1.99 -26.14
C LEU A 319 15.58 -1.77 -24.91
N GLU A 320 16.13 -2.85 -24.35
CA GLU A 320 17.10 -2.78 -23.25
C GLU A 320 18.35 -1.99 -23.68
N ASN A 321 18.90 -2.27 -24.87
CA ASN A 321 20.03 -1.53 -25.42
C ASN A 321 19.67 -0.06 -25.71
N ALA A 322 18.49 0.20 -26.29
CA ALA A 322 18.01 1.55 -26.56
C ALA A 322 17.81 2.36 -25.27
N PHE A 323 17.27 1.74 -24.23
CA PHE A 323 17.15 2.32 -22.90
C PHE A 323 18.53 2.61 -22.30
N ILE A 324 19.50 1.70 -22.42
CA ILE A 324 20.89 1.90 -21.97
C ILE A 324 21.56 3.05 -22.71
N ARG A 325 21.31 3.21 -24.02
CA ARG A 325 21.81 4.32 -24.83
C ARG A 325 21.12 5.66 -24.54
N GLY A 326 19.98 5.64 -23.85
CA GLY A 326 19.17 6.82 -23.57
C GLY A 326 18.21 7.21 -24.69
N ASP A 327 18.02 6.35 -25.69
CA ASP A 327 17.10 6.58 -26.83
C ASP A 327 15.62 6.62 -26.36
N ILE A 328 15.31 5.93 -25.27
CA ILE A 328 14.01 5.92 -24.61
C ILE A 328 14.17 6.11 -23.10
N GLN A 329 13.21 6.82 -22.49
CA GLN A 329 13.25 7.15 -21.06
C GLN A 329 12.82 6.00 -20.14
N ARG A 330 12.16 4.96 -20.69
CA ARG A 330 11.66 3.81 -19.95
C ARG A 330 11.64 2.57 -20.85
N LEU A 331 11.62 1.39 -20.23
CA LEU A 331 11.28 0.15 -20.92
C LEU A 331 9.75 0.01 -21.02
N PRO A 332 9.24 -0.79 -21.98
CA PRO A 332 7.82 -1.09 -22.04
C PRO A 332 7.30 -1.65 -20.72
N ILE A 333 6.12 -1.19 -20.35
CA ILE A 333 5.43 -1.67 -19.17
C ILE A 333 4.71 -2.96 -19.55
N GLU A 334 5.00 -4.03 -18.82
CA GLU A 334 4.23 -5.25 -18.88
C GLU A 334 2.84 -4.96 -18.30
N LEU A 335 1.88 -4.77 -19.19
CA LEU A 335 0.46 -4.76 -18.84
C LEU A 335 0.03 -6.22 -18.65
N SER A 336 -0.72 -6.51 -17.59
CA SER A 336 -1.25 -7.86 -17.36
C SER A 336 -2.00 -8.37 -18.60
N LEU A 337 -1.76 -9.62 -19.01
CA LEU A 337 -2.38 -10.26 -20.19
C LEU A 337 -3.92 -10.21 -20.21
N PHE A 338 -4.53 -10.03 -19.04
CA PHE A 338 -5.98 -9.95 -18.86
C PHE A 338 -6.51 -8.52 -18.69
N ALA A 339 -5.68 -7.49 -18.93
CA ALA A 339 -6.16 -6.13 -19.12
C ALA A 339 -6.93 -6.09 -20.44
N ARG A 340 -8.25 -6.28 -20.36
CA ARG A 340 -9.15 -6.29 -21.52
C ARG A 340 -10.03 -5.06 -21.44
N CYS A 341 -10.17 -4.36 -22.56
CA CYS A 341 -11.14 -3.29 -22.65
C CYS A 341 -12.57 -3.84 -22.59
N GLN A 342 -13.48 -3.07 -21.98
CA GLN A 342 -14.91 -3.37 -22.03
C GLN A 342 -15.47 -3.04 -23.44
N THR A 343 -15.25 -3.95 -24.41
CA THR A 343 -15.94 -4.16 -25.72
C THR A 343 -15.78 -3.17 -26.90
N PRO A 344 -15.98 -3.61 -28.17
CA PRO A 344 -15.80 -4.95 -28.76
C PRO A 344 -14.38 -5.09 -29.38
N LYS A 345 -14.12 -6.14 -30.17
CA LYS A 345 -12.84 -6.39 -30.88
C LYS A 345 -12.37 -5.22 -31.78
N GLN A 346 -13.08 -4.10 -31.84
CA GLN A 346 -12.79 -2.96 -32.69
C GLN A 346 -12.87 -1.63 -31.92
N TYR A 347 -11.90 -0.74 -32.13
CA TYR A 347 -11.87 0.66 -31.67
C TYR A 347 -11.98 1.58 -32.89
N ASN A 348 -13.02 2.43 -32.95
CA ASN A 348 -13.37 3.25 -34.13
C ASN A 348 -13.35 2.47 -35.48
N GLY A 349 -13.82 1.22 -35.49
CA GLY A 349 -13.89 0.39 -36.69
C GLY A 349 -12.61 -0.39 -37.03
N TYR A 350 -11.52 -0.24 -36.28
CA TYR A 350 -10.28 -1.02 -36.44
C TYR A 350 -10.22 -2.14 -35.42
N GLU A 351 -9.88 -3.36 -35.85
CA GLU A 351 -9.63 -4.45 -34.89
C GLU A 351 -8.53 -4.05 -33.89
N ILE A 352 -8.76 -4.27 -32.59
CA ILE A 352 -7.78 -3.98 -31.52
C ILE A 352 -6.49 -4.81 -31.70
N ASP A 353 -6.57 -5.88 -32.47
CA ASP A 353 -5.45 -6.74 -32.85
C ASP A 353 -4.63 -6.14 -34.02
N ASN A 354 -5.11 -5.07 -34.67
CA ASN A 354 -4.41 -4.31 -35.70
C ASN A 354 -3.72 -3.09 -35.07
N ILE A 355 -2.46 -3.29 -34.67
CA ILE A 355 -1.63 -2.27 -34.00
C ILE A 355 -1.41 -1.06 -34.91
N THR A 356 -1.36 -1.23 -36.23
CA THR A 356 -1.21 -0.11 -37.16
C THR A 356 -2.46 0.72 -37.29
N GLY A 357 -3.64 0.09 -37.21
CA GLY A 357 -4.90 0.81 -37.03
C GLY A 357 -4.88 1.68 -35.77
N ILE A 358 -4.47 1.11 -34.63
CA ILE A 358 -4.32 1.85 -33.37
C ILE A 358 -3.30 3.00 -33.52
N TYR A 359 -2.14 2.73 -34.13
CA TYR A 359 -1.11 3.74 -34.39
C TYR A 359 -1.66 4.90 -35.24
N ASN A 360 -2.25 4.61 -36.39
CA ASN A 360 -2.74 5.63 -37.31
C ASN A 360 -3.81 6.50 -36.65
N GLN A 361 -4.62 5.92 -35.79
CA GLN A 361 -5.63 6.65 -35.05
C GLN A 361 -5.04 7.47 -33.89
N CYS A 362 -4.01 6.98 -33.22
CA CYS A 362 -3.47 7.57 -32.00
C CYS A 362 -2.23 8.43 -32.20
N ILE A 363 -1.64 8.45 -33.41
CA ILE A 363 -0.39 9.16 -33.71
C ILE A 363 -0.44 10.61 -33.23
N TYR A 364 -1.50 11.34 -33.57
CA TYR A 364 -1.65 12.75 -33.16
C TYR A 364 -1.73 12.94 -31.65
N ARG A 365 -2.30 11.98 -30.92
CA ARG A 365 -2.35 12.01 -29.45
C ARG A 365 -0.98 11.72 -28.82
N TRP A 366 -0.16 10.93 -29.49
CA TRP A 366 1.16 10.46 -29.03
C TRP A 366 2.32 11.38 -29.40
N ILE A 367 2.10 12.37 -30.28
CA ILE A 367 3.08 13.41 -30.59
C ILE A 367 3.39 14.22 -29.31
N ASP A 368 4.67 14.45 -29.04
CA ASP A 368 5.18 15.31 -27.97
C ASP A 368 4.76 14.96 -26.53
N ILE A 369 4.49 13.68 -26.21
CA ILE A 369 4.16 13.25 -24.84
C ILE A 369 5.18 13.74 -23.80
N GLU A 370 6.47 13.79 -24.14
CA GLU A 370 7.50 14.31 -23.23
C GLU A 370 7.24 15.77 -22.84
N GLN A 371 6.94 16.61 -23.84
CA GLN A 371 6.67 18.03 -23.60
C GLN A 371 5.35 18.22 -22.85
N GLN A 372 4.32 17.43 -23.18
CA GLN A 372 3.03 17.45 -22.48
C GLN A 372 3.18 17.08 -21.00
N CYS A 373 4.01 16.08 -20.70
CA CYS A 373 4.19 15.60 -19.33
C CYS A 373 5.35 16.29 -18.58
N LYS A 374 6.15 17.14 -19.22
CA LYS A 374 7.37 17.77 -18.66
C LYS A 374 7.16 18.41 -17.27
N ASN A 375 6.02 19.07 -17.10
CA ASN A 375 5.69 19.80 -15.88
C ASN A 375 4.66 19.07 -15.00
N TYR A 376 4.34 17.82 -15.33
CA TYR A 376 3.23 17.09 -14.70
C TYR A 376 3.42 16.87 -13.20
N CYS A 377 4.66 16.63 -12.76
CA CYS A 377 4.99 16.46 -11.34
C CYS A 377 5.55 17.74 -10.70
N LEU A 378 5.45 18.91 -11.33
CA LEU A 378 5.83 20.16 -10.67
C LEU A 378 4.84 20.45 -9.53
N PHE A 379 5.41 20.58 -8.33
CA PHE A 379 4.63 20.78 -7.11
C PHE A 379 4.16 22.23 -7.03
N ASN A 380 2.88 22.48 -7.30
CA ASN A 380 2.28 23.79 -7.06
C ASN A 380 1.82 23.90 -5.60
N HIS A 381 2.45 24.79 -4.82
CA HIS A 381 2.13 25.02 -3.40
C HIS A 381 0.65 25.32 -3.11
N HIS A 382 -0.11 25.81 -4.10
CA HIS A 382 -1.56 26.01 -3.95
C HIS A 382 -2.33 24.71 -3.63
N ILE A 383 -1.86 23.57 -4.12
CA ILE A 383 -2.53 22.27 -3.94
C ILE A 383 -2.50 21.83 -2.47
N GLU A 384 -1.40 22.05 -1.74
CA GLU A 384 -1.30 21.72 -0.31
C GLU A 384 -2.26 22.54 0.56
N ASN A 385 -2.39 23.85 0.30
CA ASN A 385 -3.26 24.72 1.07
C ASN A 385 -4.75 24.37 0.89
N TYR A 386 -5.16 23.94 -0.30
CA TYR A 386 -6.53 23.47 -0.55
C TYR A 386 -6.89 22.18 0.21
N PHE A 387 -5.93 21.27 0.37
CA PHE A 387 -6.17 20.02 1.10
C PHE A 387 -6.12 20.19 2.62
N ILE A 388 -5.37 21.16 3.14
CA ILE A 388 -5.27 21.45 4.57
C ILE A 388 -6.56 22.12 5.08
N THR A 389 -7.13 23.07 4.32
CA THR A 389 -8.33 23.81 4.74
C THR A 389 -9.60 22.96 4.72
N ASN A 390 -9.75 22.05 3.74
CA ASN A 390 -10.96 21.22 3.67
C ASN A 390 -10.91 20.02 4.64
N ASN A 391 -9.74 19.48 4.96
CA ASN A 391 -9.64 18.40 5.95
C ASN A 391 -9.86 18.89 7.38
N SER A 392 -9.48 20.12 7.72
CA SER A 392 -9.82 20.69 9.04
C SER A 392 -11.31 20.91 9.18
N ILE A 393 -11.99 21.38 8.14
CA ILE A 393 -13.45 21.57 8.11
C ILE A 393 -14.16 20.21 8.18
N LEU A 394 -13.76 19.20 7.40
CA LEU A 394 -14.41 17.88 7.41
C LEU A 394 -14.18 17.13 8.73
N LEU A 395 -12.99 17.23 9.35
CA LEU A 395 -12.74 16.69 10.69
C LEU A 395 -13.52 17.45 11.75
N GLN A 396 -13.61 18.79 11.67
CA GLN A 396 -14.41 19.61 12.60
C GLN A 396 -15.90 19.27 12.48
N TYR A 397 -16.43 19.10 11.27
CA TYR A 397 -17.82 18.69 11.07
C TYR A 397 -18.08 17.26 11.58
N LYS A 398 -17.16 16.31 11.37
CA LYS A 398 -17.30 14.94 11.92
C LYS A 398 -17.22 14.92 13.46
N LEU A 399 -16.29 15.65 14.06
CA LEU A 399 -16.22 15.82 15.52
C LEU A 399 -17.47 16.52 16.06
N PHE A 400 -17.97 17.53 15.35
CA PHE A 400 -19.19 18.25 15.71
C PHE A 400 -20.45 17.36 15.60
N ILE A 401 -20.55 16.51 14.58
CA ILE A 401 -21.64 15.53 14.43
C ILE A 401 -21.56 14.44 15.50
N ILE A 402 -20.36 13.95 15.84
CA ILE A 402 -20.17 12.98 16.94
C ILE A 402 -20.55 13.61 18.29
N LEU A 403 -20.17 14.87 18.52
CA LEU A 403 -20.56 15.62 19.71
C LEU A 403 -22.08 15.87 19.74
N LEU A 404 -22.70 16.25 18.64
CA LEU A 404 -24.16 16.44 18.51
C LEU A 404 -24.94 15.16 18.72
N ASN A 405 -24.48 14.02 18.17
CA ASN A 405 -25.14 12.73 18.37
C ASN A 405 -25.05 12.27 19.82
N ASN A 406 -23.90 12.46 20.48
CA ASN A 406 -23.76 12.19 21.91
C ASN A 406 -24.61 13.13 22.76
N PHE A 407 -24.74 14.40 22.37
CA PHE A 407 -25.59 15.37 23.04
C PHE A 407 -27.08 15.07 22.85
N CYS A 408 -27.50 14.64 21.66
CA CYS A 408 -28.87 14.19 21.39
C CYS A 408 -29.20 12.90 22.16
N LEU A 409 -28.29 11.92 22.23
CA LEU A 409 -28.45 10.72 23.05
C LEU A 409 -28.54 11.05 24.55
N PHE A 410 -27.77 12.04 25.02
CA PHE A 410 -27.86 12.53 26.38
C PHE A 410 -29.21 13.21 26.65
N LEU A 411 -29.67 14.09 25.75
CA LEU A 411 -30.99 14.75 25.84
C LEU A 411 -32.15 13.75 25.78
N ILE A 412 -32.08 12.74 24.92
CA ILE A 412 -33.09 11.67 24.83
C ILE A 412 -33.13 10.88 26.14
N ARG A 413 -31.98 10.53 26.72
CA ARG A 413 -31.92 9.88 28.05
C ARG A 413 -32.42 10.77 29.17
N PHE A 414 -32.13 12.07 29.11
CA PHE A 414 -32.57 13.06 30.09
C PHE A 414 -34.08 13.30 30.02
N LEU A 415 -34.65 13.35 28.82
CA LEU A 415 -36.09 13.44 28.58
C LEU A 415 -36.80 12.13 28.99
N PHE A 416 -36.24 10.96 28.70
CA PHE A 416 -36.78 9.68 29.20
C PHE A 416 -36.80 9.60 30.73
N PHE A 417 -35.81 10.19 31.40
CA PHE A 417 -35.75 10.22 32.87
C PHE A 417 -36.83 11.12 33.50
N PHE A 418 -37.31 12.13 32.77
CA PHE A 418 -38.39 13.02 33.21
C PHE A 418 -39.80 12.57 32.80
N VAL A 419 -39.93 11.70 31.78
CA VAL A 419 -41.22 11.13 31.37
C VAL A 419 -41.59 9.87 32.18
N ILE A 420 -40.63 9.27 32.91
CA ILE A 420 -40.82 8.10 33.77
C ILE A 420 -40.97 8.48 35.27
N ARG A 421 -40.92 9.76 35.61
CA ARG A 421 -41.33 10.31 36.91
C ARG A 421 -42.61 11.10 36.75
#